data_AF-A0A914M3A0-F1
#
_entry.id   AF-A0A914M3A0-F1
#
_cell.length_a   1.000
_cell.length_b   1.000
_cell.length_c   1.000
_cell.angle_alpha   90.00
_cell.angle_beta   90.00
_cell.angle_gamma   90.00
#
_symmetry.space_group_name_H-M   'P 1'
#
loop_
_entity.id
_entity.type
_entity.pdbx_description
1 polymer ?
#
loop_
_entity_poly.entity_id
_entity_poly.type
_entity_poly.pdbx_seq_one_letter_code
_entity_poly.pdbx_strand_id
1 'polypeptide(L)'
;MCISRIGQIIYGGLSGITIALICASMFTPGWRRLTLHVNDSFDSLKKGNPSAMQNITNMNFGIFLCQIPNPQQQLAPPNSLPLSDNNSPKEENEDSWKKSLNYCEQWFKLRSDWEKVVIIAMILAFLLSLIAFILNFFSFCSCACRLSILMRPLPLLAGLTFICLVVGLGLFWIKNQDYIAQIKIKVNDLDIDSLKSSAVDLVKFVNNLDEKTTKEGNEDNQGNVDNKVSYSFYLGCGAAVAAFANIVVGSLIVCFA
;
A
#
# COMPACT_ATOMS: atom_id res chain seq x y z
N MET A 1 12.69 16.40 41.47
CA MET A 1 12.23 17.26 40.35
C MET A 1 12.89 16.93 38.99
N CYS A 2 14.13 16.40 38.93
CA CYS A 2 14.80 16.10 37.65
C CYS A 2 14.26 14.87 36.90
N ILE A 3 13.76 13.85 37.62
CA ILE A 3 13.29 12.58 37.01
C ILE A 3 12.06 12.79 36.12
N SER A 4 11.16 13.70 36.50
CA SER A 4 9.97 14.04 35.69
C SER A 4 10.32 14.69 34.35
N ARG A 5 11.40 15.49 34.29
CA ARG A 5 11.85 16.15 33.05
C ARG A 5 12.46 15.15 32.06
N ILE A 6 13.23 14.19 32.55
CA ILE A 6 13.80 13.12 31.72
C ILE A 6 12.68 12.27 31.12
N GLY A 7 11.68 11.90 31.92
CA GLY A 7 10.50 11.16 31.44
C GLY A 7 9.75 11.89 30.30
N GLN A 8 9.49 13.19 30.45
CA GLN A 8 8.84 14.00 29.42
C GLN A 8 9.64 14.09 28.10
N ILE A 9 10.98 14.16 28.20
CA ILE A 9 11.87 14.17 27.02
C ILE A 9 11.80 12.81 26.30
N ILE A 10 11.87 11.71 27.04
CA ILE A 10 11.79 10.35 26.47
C ILE A 10 10.41 10.13 25.83
N TYR A 11 9.33 10.47 26.54
CA TYR A 11 7.96 10.38 26.01
C TYR A 11 7.79 11.25 24.76
N GLY A 12 8.28 12.49 24.77
CA GLY A 12 8.24 13.38 23.62
C GLY A 12 8.99 12.83 22.41
N GLY A 13 10.19 12.29 22.62
CA GLY A 13 10.98 11.66 21.57
C GLY A 13 10.28 10.45 20.95
N LEU A 14 9.78 9.54 21.79
CA LEU A 14 9.02 8.37 21.32
C LEU A 14 7.73 8.77 20.59
N SER A 15 6.98 9.75 21.10
CA SER A 15 5.80 10.28 20.43
C SER A 15 6.13 10.92 19.07
N GLY A 16 7.27 11.62 18.96
CA GLY A 16 7.75 12.16 17.68
C GLY A 16 8.07 11.06 16.66
N ILE A 17 8.72 9.98 17.11
CA ILE A 17 8.99 8.79 16.27
C ILE A 17 7.67 8.15 15.81
N THR A 18 6.69 7.99 16.71
CA THR A 18 5.36 7.46 16.34
C THR A 18 4.72 8.30 15.24
N ILE A 19 4.69 9.63 15.39
CA ILE A 19 4.15 10.54 14.36
C ILE A 19 4.88 10.37 13.02
N ALA A 20 6.21 10.36 13.05
CA ALA A 20 7.03 10.20 11.85
C ALA A 20 6.75 8.87 11.14
N LEU A 21 6.61 7.78 11.89
CA LEU A 21 6.29 6.45 11.33
C LEU A 21 4.86 6.38 10.78
N ILE A 22 3.88 7.00 11.44
CA ILE A 22 2.50 7.11 10.91
C ILE A 22 2.52 7.90 9.60
N CYS A 23 3.16 9.07 9.56
CA CYS A 23 3.28 9.86 8.34
C CYS A 23 3.99 9.07 7.23
N ALA A 24 5.13 8.47 7.52
CA ALA A 24 5.87 7.67 6.54
C ALA A 24 5.01 6.51 6.02
N SER A 25 4.28 5.82 6.89
CA SER A 25 3.35 4.76 6.51
C SER A 25 2.20 5.27 5.63
N MET A 26 1.62 6.43 5.94
CA MET A 26 0.51 7.02 5.17
C MET A 26 0.98 7.50 3.78
N PHE A 27 2.08 8.25 3.72
CA PHE A 27 2.54 8.91 2.50
C PHE A 27 3.45 8.05 1.63
N THR A 28 3.94 6.90 2.10
CA THR A 28 4.79 6.03 1.27
C THR A 28 3.91 5.01 0.51
N PRO A 29 3.98 4.96 -0.83
CA PRO A 29 3.33 3.91 -1.59
C PRO A 29 3.95 2.54 -1.25
N GLY A 30 3.15 1.48 -1.34
CA GLY A 30 3.62 0.13 -0.99
C GLY A 30 3.07 -0.36 0.34
N TRP A 31 1.76 -0.35 0.45
CA TRP A 31 1.06 -1.20 1.43
C TRP A 31 0.86 -2.60 0.88
N ARG A 32 0.69 -2.72 -0.43
CA ARG A 32 0.61 -4.00 -1.16
C ARG A 32 1.57 -3.98 -2.34
N ARG A 33 2.19 -5.14 -2.58
CA ARG A 33 2.89 -5.46 -3.84
C ARG A 33 2.20 -6.63 -4.48
N LEU A 34 1.68 -6.40 -5.68
CA LEU A 34 1.22 -7.46 -6.55
C LEU A 34 2.35 -7.75 -7.54
N THR A 35 2.93 -8.95 -7.45
CA THR A 35 3.88 -9.48 -8.44
C THR A 35 3.18 -10.55 -9.25
N LEU A 36 2.91 -10.24 -10.51
CA LEU A 36 2.39 -11.21 -11.46
C LEU A 36 3.59 -11.83 -12.19
N HIS A 37 3.89 -13.08 -11.86
CA HIS A 37 4.80 -13.90 -12.65
C HIS A 37 4.02 -14.49 -13.81
N VAL A 38 4.14 -13.88 -14.99
CA VAL A 38 3.66 -14.49 -16.24
C VAL A 38 4.72 -15.52 -16.64
N ASN A 39 4.57 -16.76 -16.18
CA ASN A 39 5.48 -17.85 -16.53
C ASN A 39 5.26 -18.29 -17.99
N ASP A 40 6.26 -18.03 -18.81
CA ASP A 40 6.96 -18.97 -19.71
C ASP A 40 6.21 -19.72 -20.83
N SER A 41 4.90 -19.59 -21.01
CA SER A 41 4.25 -20.10 -22.24
C SER A 41 4.78 -19.38 -23.52
N PHE A 42 5.41 -18.22 -23.35
CA PHE A 42 6.15 -17.53 -24.41
C PHE A 42 7.64 -17.92 -24.49
N ASP A 43 8.23 -18.52 -23.45
CA ASP A 43 9.66 -18.90 -23.46
C ASP A 43 9.91 -20.11 -24.37
N SER A 44 8.91 -21.00 -24.54
CA SER A 44 8.90 -22.04 -25.57
C SER A 44 8.79 -21.50 -27.01
N LEU A 45 8.22 -20.29 -27.21
CA LEU A 45 8.22 -19.59 -28.51
C LEU A 45 9.45 -18.69 -28.72
N LYS A 46 10.21 -18.40 -27.65
CA LYS A 46 11.33 -17.46 -27.62
C LYS A 46 12.68 -18.05 -28.01
N LYS A 47 12.77 -19.37 -28.22
CA LYS A 47 14.00 -19.99 -28.75
C LYS A 47 14.43 -19.47 -30.14
N GLY A 48 13.64 -18.60 -30.78
CA GLY A 48 13.99 -17.92 -32.03
C GLY A 48 14.30 -16.42 -31.99
N ASN A 49 14.12 -15.68 -30.87
CA ASN A 49 14.36 -14.22 -30.89
C ASN A 49 14.76 -13.63 -29.51
N PRO A 50 15.98 -13.09 -29.33
CA PRO A 50 16.53 -12.68 -28.03
C PRO A 50 16.00 -11.36 -27.43
N SER A 51 14.86 -10.84 -27.90
CA SER A 51 14.34 -9.52 -27.48
C SER A 51 13.01 -9.59 -26.71
N ALA A 52 12.75 -10.66 -25.95
CA ALA A 52 11.54 -10.75 -25.13
C ALA A 52 11.84 -10.39 -23.66
N MET A 53 11.55 -9.13 -23.35
CA MET A 53 11.51 -8.49 -22.05
C MET A 53 10.62 -9.30 -21.07
N GLN A 54 11.22 -9.91 -20.06
CA GLN A 54 10.50 -10.39 -18.88
C GLN A 54 9.93 -9.17 -18.15
N ASN A 55 8.66 -8.84 -18.41
CA ASN A 55 8.05 -7.66 -17.81
C ASN A 55 7.40 -8.03 -16.48
N ILE A 56 8.22 -8.15 -15.42
CA ILE A 56 7.71 -8.27 -14.05
C ILE A 56 7.03 -6.93 -13.69
N THR A 57 5.71 -6.88 -13.81
CA THR A 57 4.94 -5.69 -13.46
C THR A 57 4.75 -5.65 -11.94
N ASN A 58 5.67 -4.98 -11.25
CA ASN A 58 5.54 -4.68 -9.83
C ASN A 58 4.58 -3.51 -9.64
N MET A 59 3.35 -3.78 -9.21
CA MET A 59 2.40 -2.72 -8.87
C MET A 59 2.40 -2.47 -7.37
N ASN A 60 2.87 -1.28 -6.96
CA ASN A 60 2.83 -0.80 -5.58
C ASN A 60 1.53 -0.01 -5.36
N PHE A 61 0.66 -0.52 -4.50
CA PHE A 61 -0.56 0.20 -4.15
C PHE A 61 -0.36 0.93 -2.81
N GLY A 62 -0.47 2.26 -2.84
CA GLY A 62 -0.57 3.10 -1.66
C GLY A 62 -2.00 3.17 -1.15
N ILE A 63 -2.16 3.26 0.17
CA ILE A 63 -3.48 3.49 0.77
C ILE A 63 -3.91 4.96 0.57
N PHE A 64 -3.00 5.93 0.63
CA PHE A 64 -3.40 7.36 0.61
C PHE A 64 -3.10 8.07 -0.70
N LEU A 65 -2.08 7.65 -1.43
CA LEU A 65 -1.65 8.32 -2.67
C LEU A 65 -2.20 7.60 -3.90
N CYS A 66 -2.92 8.36 -4.70
CA CYS A 66 -3.26 8.01 -6.08
C CYS A 66 -2.00 8.13 -6.93
N GLN A 67 -1.56 7.02 -7.52
CA GLN A 67 -0.44 7.03 -8.47
C GLN A 67 -1.02 7.14 -9.87
N ILE A 68 -0.85 8.31 -10.49
CA ILE A 68 -1.30 8.55 -11.86
C ILE A 68 -0.39 7.72 -12.78
N PRO A 69 -0.93 6.81 -13.62
CA PRO A 69 -0.13 6.09 -14.59
C PRO A 69 0.54 7.10 -15.53
N ASN A 70 1.84 6.93 -15.78
CA ASN A 70 2.59 7.80 -16.67
C ASN A 70 1.98 7.68 -18.09
N PRO A 71 1.56 8.78 -18.76
CA PRO A 71 0.84 8.72 -20.04
C PRO A 71 1.58 8.00 -21.17
N GLN A 72 2.87 7.74 -21.03
CA GLN A 72 3.69 6.99 -22.00
C GLN A 72 3.35 5.48 -22.09
N GLN A 73 2.52 4.93 -21.19
CA GLN A 73 2.12 3.51 -21.20
C GLN A 73 0.67 3.26 -21.63
N GLN A 74 -0.07 4.29 -22.04
CA GLN A 74 -1.32 4.08 -22.79
C GLN A 74 -0.95 3.64 -24.20
N LEU A 75 -0.82 2.31 -24.36
CA LEU A 75 -0.86 1.65 -25.66
C LEU A 75 -2.08 2.22 -26.39
N ALA A 76 -1.81 2.94 -27.48
CA ALA A 76 -2.85 3.49 -28.32
C ALA A 76 -3.84 2.37 -28.70
N PRO A 77 -5.16 2.62 -28.66
CA PRO A 77 -6.08 1.76 -29.39
C PRO A 77 -5.63 1.74 -30.87
N PRO A 78 -5.54 0.58 -31.53
CA PRO A 78 -5.35 0.57 -32.97
C PRO A 78 -6.59 1.24 -33.57
N ASN A 79 -6.39 2.36 -34.26
CA ASN A 79 -7.37 3.10 -35.07
C ASN A 79 -8.06 4.33 -34.46
N SER A 80 -7.31 5.27 -33.89
CA SER A 80 -7.71 6.68 -33.96
C SER A 80 -6.66 7.50 -34.69
N LEU A 81 -7.04 8.03 -35.86
CA LEU A 81 -6.27 8.95 -36.69
C LEU A 81 -5.63 10.07 -35.86
N PRO A 82 -4.40 10.51 -36.18
CA PRO A 82 -3.87 11.74 -35.63
C PRO A 82 -4.49 12.91 -36.39
N LEU A 83 -5.48 13.57 -35.80
CA LEU A 83 -5.81 14.94 -36.20
C LEU A 83 -4.87 15.88 -35.43
N SER A 84 -3.77 16.19 -36.10
CA SER A 84 -2.79 17.20 -35.70
C SER A 84 -3.40 18.58 -35.86
N ASP A 85 -3.91 19.18 -34.79
CA ASP A 85 -4.19 20.61 -34.75
C ASP A 85 -3.07 21.34 -33.99
N ASN A 86 -2.20 21.97 -34.78
CA ASN A 86 -1.17 22.89 -34.31
C ASN A 86 -1.77 24.29 -34.23
N ASN A 87 -2.17 24.74 -33.03
CA ASN A 87 -2.37 26.17 -32.76
C ASN A 87 -2.19 26.49 -31.26
N SER A 88 -0.97 26.95 -30.94
CA SER A 88 -0.61 28.01 -29.97
C SER A 88 -1.07 27.97 -28.49
N PRO A 89 -0.35 28.67 -27.59
CA PRO A 89 -0.03 28.17 -26.25
C PRO A 89 -0.70 28.97 -25.12
N LYS A 90 -1.03 28.28 -24.00
CA LYS A 90 -0.97 28.73 -22.57
C LYS A 90 -2.04 28.14 -21.63
N GLU A 91 -3.01 27.37 -22.10
CA GLU A 91 -4.06 26.76 -21.23
C GLU A 91 -3.87 25.27 -20.90
N GLU A 92 -2.81 24.62 -21.41
CA GLU A 92 -2.61 23.17 -21.32
C GLU A 92 -2.41 22.63 -19.89
N ASN A 93 -1.92 23.48 -18.96
CA ASN A 93 -1.63 23.03 -17.61
C ASN A 93 -2.91 22.88 -16.77
N GLU A 94 -3.96 23.66 -17.06
CA GLU A 94 -5.19 23.65 -16.25
C GLU A 94 -6.05 22.40 -16.50
N ASP A 95 -6.06 21.90 -17.73
CA ASP A 95 -6.83 20.71 -18.09
C ASP A 95 -6.16 19.41 -17.61
N SER A 96 -4.83 19.39 -17.52
CA SER A 96 -4.06 18.23 -17.06
C SER A 96 -4.27 17.93 -15.57
N TRP A 97 -4.25 18.95 -14.69
CA TRP A 97 -4.51 18.73 -13.26
C TRP A 97 -5.98 18.38 -12.98
N LYS A 98 -6.93 18.96 -13.72
CA LYS A 98 -8.35 18.59 -13.62
C LYS A 98 -8.59 17.13 -14.00
N LYS A 99 -7.97 16.66 -15.10
CA LYS A 99 -8.02 15.24 -15.50
C LYS A 99 -7.42 14.33 -14.44
N SER A 100 -6.30 14.74 -13.85
CA SER A 100 -5.62 14.00 -12.77
C SER A 100 -6.46 13.92 -11.49
N LEU A 101 -7.12 15.01 -11.10
CA LEU A 101 -8.05 15.01 -9.97
C LEU A 101 -9.26 14.13 -10.22
N ASN A 102 -9.88 14.23 -11.40
CA ASN A 102 -11.03 13.39 -11.76
C ASN A 102 -10.65 11.91 -11.73
N TYR A 103 -9.45 11.55 -12.19
CA TYR A 103 -8.93 10.19 -12.10
C TYR A 103 -8.79 9.73 -10.64
N CYS A 104 -8.16 10.54 -9.80
CA CYS A 104 -7.95 10.20 -8.40
C CYS A 104 -9.25 10.16 -7.58
N GLU A 105 -10.22 11.01 -7.91
CA GLU A 105 -11.56 10.96 -7.33
C GLU A 105 -12.28 9.65 -7.69
N GLN A 106 -12.25 9.25 -8.96
CA GLN A 106 -12.84 7.98 -9.40
C GLN A 106 -12.15 6.78 -8.75
N TRP A 107 -10.82 6.81 -8.69
CA TRP A 107 -10.03 5.78 -8.02
C TRP A 107 -10.40 5.66 -6.53
N PHE A 108 -10.56 6.78 -5.83
CA PHE A 108 -10.95 6.78 -4.42
C PHE A 108 -12.40 6.32 -4.21
N LYS A 109 -13.32 6.65 -5.13
CA LYS A 109 -14.71 6.19 -5.09
C LYS A 109 -14.85 4.69 -5.33
N LEU A 110 -14.03 4.13 -6.22
CA LEU A 110 -14.04 2.71 -6.59
C LEU A 110 -13.41 1.79 -5.53
N ARG A 111 -12.71 2.39 -4.57
CA ARG A 111 -12.07 1.68 -3.47
C ARG A 111 -13.08 0.97 -2.58
N SER A 112 -12.73 -0.24 -2.14
CA SER A 112 -13.54 -1.04 -1.24
C SER A 112 -13.73 -0.35 0.11
N ASP A 113 -14.92 -0.52 0.71
CA ASP A 113 -15.32 0.22 1.91
C ASP A 113 -14.44 -0.07 3.12
N TRP A 114 -13.88 -1.27 3.23
CA TRP A 114 -12.96 -1.63 4.31
C TRP A 114 -11.66 -0.82 4.26
N GLU A 115 -11.16 -0.46 3.07
CA GLU A 115 -9.96 0.37 2.93
C GLU A 115 -10.22 1.80 3.43
N LYS A 116 -11.43 2.32 3.20
CA LYS A 116 -11.86 3.64 3.71
C LYS A 116 -11.87 3.65 5.24
N VAL A 117 -12.32 2.56 5.87
CA VAL A 117 -12.29 2.42 7.33
C VAL A 117 -10.85 2.44 7.86
N VAL A 118 -9.92 1.74 7.21
CA VAL A 118 -8.49 1.76 7.58
C VAL A 118 -7.91 3.17 7.48
N ILE A 119 -8.21 3.89 6.39
CA ILE A 119 -7.79 5.28 6.19
C ILE A 119 -8.26 6.18 7.34
N ILE A 120 -9.54 6.10 7.68
CA ILE A 120 -10.14 6.91 8.75
C ILE A 120 -9.47 6.58 10.10
N ALA A 121 -9.29 5.30 10.41
CA ALA A 121 -8.64 4.87 11.65
C ALA A 121 -7.20 5.39 11.78
N MET A 122 -6.43 5.38 10.69
CA MET A 122 -5.06 5.91 10.67
C MET A 122 -5.00 7.44 10.81
N ILE A 123 -5.93 8.17 10.17
CA ILE A 123 -6.03 9.63 10.32
C ILE A 123 -6.38 9.99 11.77
N LEU A 124 -7.33 9.27 12.38
CA LEU A 124 -7.67 9.47 13.79
C LEU A 124 -6.47 9.20 14.71
N ALA A 125 -5.73 8.11 14.46
CA ALA A 125 -4.52 7.81 15.21
C ALA A 125 -3.46 8.92 15.10
N PHE A 126 -3.26 9.45 13.89
CA PHE A 126 -2.35 10.57 13.64
C PHE A 126 -2.76 11.83 14.41
N LEU A 127 -4.04 12.23 14.35
CA LEU A 127 -4.54 13.42 15.05
C LEU A 127 -4.41 13.28 16.57
N LEU A 128 -4.77 12.13 17.13
CA LEU A 128 -4.61 11.85 18.56
C LEU A 128 -3.13 11.91 18.98
N SER A 129 -2.23 11.34 18.17
CA SER A 129 -0.79 11.38 18.43
C SER A 129 -0.23 12.80 18.34
N LEU A 130 -0.71 13.61 17.40
CA LEU A 130 -0.29 15.00 17.23
C LEU A 130 -0.73 15.86 18.42
N ILE A 131 -1.98 15.70 18.89
CA ILE A 131 -2.47 16.38 20.09
C ILE A 131 -1.64 15.99 21.31
N ALA A 132 -1.34 14.69 21.49
CA ALA A 132 -0.51 14.22 22.60
C ALA A 132 0.90 14.85 22.58
N PHE A 133 1.51 14.94 21.39
CA PHE A 133 2.82 15.56 21.22
C PHE A 133 2.81 17.07 21.53
N ILE A 134 1.79 17.79 21.05
CA ILE A 134 1.62 19.22 21.33
C ILE A 134 1.42 19.46 22.84
N LEU A 135 0.60 18.64 23.50
CA LEU A 135 0.39 18.71 24.94
C LEU A 135 1.69 18.45 25.71
N ASN A 136 2.50 17.48 25.29
CA ASN A 136 3.81 17.23 25.86
C ASN A 136 4.76 18.43 25.68
N PHE A 137 4.75 19.06 24.51
CA PHE A 137 5.54 20.26 24.22
C PHE A 137 5.15 21.46 25.12
N PHE A 138 3.86 21.75 25.24
CA PHE A 138 3.40 22.82 26.13
C PHE A 138 3.72 22.54 27.61
N SER A 139 3.65 21.28 28.01
CA SER A 139 4.00 20.86 29.36
C SER A 139 5.50 21.02 29.64
N PHE A 140 6.35 20.78 28.64
CA PHE A 140 7.78 21.04 28.74
C PHE A 140 8.06 22.54 28.96
N CYS A 141 7.45 23.41 28.15
CA CYS A 141 7.65 24.88 28.20
C CYS A 141 7.06 25.56 29.45
N SER A 142 6.04 24.96 30.06
CA SER A 142 5.35 25.54 31.22
C SER A 142 6.10 25.17 32.52
N CYS A 143 7.13 25.94 32.88
CA CYS A 143 7.90 25.75 34.13
C CYS A 143 7.14 26.06 35.45
N ALA A 144 5.81 26.24 35.42
CA ALA A 144 5.00 26.63 36.58
C ALA A 144 4.12 25.48 37.09
N CYS A 145 4.19 25.21 38.40
CA CYS A 145 3.62 24.07 39.12
C CYS A 145 2.07 23.89 39.10
N ARG A 146 1.31 24.61 38.25
CA ARG A 146 -0.16 24.54 38.23
C ARG A 146 -0.74 23.63 37.14
N LEU A 147 0.10 23.09 36.25
CA LEU A 147 -0.33 22.33 35.07
C LEU A 147 -0.41 20.80 35.28
N SER A 148 -0.35 20.31 36.52
CA SER A 148 -0.36 18.86 36.83
C SER A 148 -1.63 18.14 36.36
N ILE A 149 -2.74 18.86 36.17
CA ILE A 149 -3.99 18.33 35.60
C ILE A 149 -3.84 17.98 34.10
N LEU A 150 -2.99 18.69 33.36
CA LEU A 150 -2.79 18.47 31.93
C LEU A 150 -1.96 17.22 31.62
N MET A 151 -1.29 16.62 32.62
CA MET A 151 -0.46 15.43 32.45
C MET A 151 -1.25 14.12 32.46
N ARG A 152 -2.40 14.09 33.14
CA ARG A 152 -3.24 12.89 33.25
C ARG A 152 -3.76 12.31 31.93
N PRO A 153 -4.14 13.10 30.91
CA PRO A 153 -4.68 12.52 29.68
C PRO A 153 -3.62 11.94 28.73
N LEU A 154 -2.31 12.21 28.91
CA LEU A 154 -1.28 11.78 27.94
C LEU A 154 -1.26 10.26 27.70
N PRO A 155 -1.21 9.39 28.74
CA PRO A 155 -1.22 7.95 28.53
C PRO A 155 -2.53 7.44 27.91
N LEU A 156 -3.63 8.12 28.18
CA LEU A 156 -4.95 7.80 27.60
C LEU A 156 -4.95 8.10 26.10
N LEU A 157 -4.43 9.26 25.67
CA LEU A 157 -4.29 9.59 24.26
C LEU A 157 -3.39 8.60 23.54
N ALA A 158 -2.24 8.23 24.12
CA ALA A 158 -1.36 7.20 23.55
C ALA A 158 -2.07 5.84 23.44
N GLY A 159 -2.87 5.48 24.45
CA GLY A 159 -3.71 4.28 24.44
C GLY A 159 -4.72 4.28 23.29
N LEU A 160 -5.43 5.38 23.09
CA LEU A 160 -6.38 5.52 21.98
C LEU A 160 -5.68 5.46 20.61
N THR A 161 -4.53 6.13 20.45
CA THR A 161 -3.71 6.03 19.23
C THR A 161 -3.33 4.59 18.94
N PHE A 162 -2.85 3.85 19.95
CA PHE A 162 -2.48 2.44 19.81
C PHE A 162 -3.67 1.58 19.37
N ILE A 163 -4.84 1.75 20.01
CA ILE A 163 -6.05 1.01 19.66
C ILE A 163 -6.46 1.30 18.21
N CYS A 164 -6.49 2.57 17.79
CA CYS A 164 -6.81 2.95 16.42
C CYS A 164 -5.83 2.34 15.40
N LEU A 165 -4.53 2.33 15.69
CA LEU A 165 -3.52 1.71 14.83
C LEU A 165 -3.71 0.19 14.74
N VAL A 166 -3.90 -0.50 15.87
CA VAL A 166 -4.11 -1.95 15.90
C VAL A 166 -5.36 -2.35 15.12
N VAL A 167 -6.46 -1.60 15.29
CA VAL A 167 -7.70 -1.85 14.54
C VAL A 167 -7.48 -1.61 13.04
N GLY A 168 -6.87 -0.49 12.65
CA GLY A 168 -6.60 -0.18 11.24
C GLY A 168 -5.68 -1.21 10.57
N LEU A 169 -4.57 -1.57 11.23
CA LEU A 169 -3.59 -2.54 10.71
C LEU A 169 -4.15 -3.97 10.70
N GLY A 170 -4.89 -4.36 11.74
CA GLY A 170 -5.50 -5.68 11.83
C GLY A 170 -6.59 -5.90 10.78
N LEU A 171 -7.48 -4.93 10.59
CA LEU A 171 -8.48 -4.97 9.53
C LEU A 171 -7.84 -5.05 8.15
N PHE A 172 -6.80 -4.25 7.90
CA PHE A 172 -6.05 -4.31 6.66
C PHE A 172 -5.42 -5.69 6.44
N TRP A 173 -4.76 -6.25 7.45
CA TRP A 173 -4.11 -7.55 7.36
C TRP A 173 -5.09 -8.67 6.98
N ILE A 174 -6.19 -8.79 7.73
CA ILE A 174 -7.18 -9.86 7.51
C ILE A 174 -7.82 -9.74 6.12
N LYS A 175 -8.32 -8.55 5.77
CA LYS A 175 -9.02 -8.35 4.49
C LYS A 175 -8.11 -8.41 3.28
N ASN A 176 -6.85 -8.03 3.44
CA ASN A 176 -5.88 -8.13 2.36
C ASN A 176 -5.60 -9.60 2.00
N GLN A 177 -5.49 -10.50 2.99
CA GLN A 177 -5.30 -11.94 2.73
C GLN A 177 -6.47 -12.53 1.93
N ASP A 178 -7.71 -12.24 2.32
CA ASP A 178 -8.92 -12.72 1.63
C ASP A 178 -8.98 -12.25 0.16
N TYR A 179 -8.67 -10.98 -0.09
CA TYR A 179 -8.72 -10.39 -1.41
C TYR A 179 -7.71 -11.04 -2.38
N ILE A 180 -6.53 -11.38 -1.87
CA ILE A 180 -5.47 -12.04 -2.65
C ILE A 180 -5.90 -13.46 -3.03
N ALA A 181 -6.49 -14.21 -2.08
CA ALA A 181 -6.97 -15.56 -2.35
C ALA A 181 -7.99 -15.58 -3.49
N GLN A 182 -8.90 -14.61 -3.53
CA GLN A 182 -9.89 -14.48 -4.60
C GLN A 182 -9.28 -14.14 -5.97
N ILE A 183 -8.24 -13.29 -6.01
CA ILE A 183 -7.54 -12.99 -7.27
C ILE A 183 -6.82 -14.22 -7.79
N LYS A 184 -6.14 -14.98 -6.92
CA LYS A 184 -5.43 -16.20 -7.33
C LYS A 184 -6.36 -17.21 -7.98
N ILE A 185 -7.57 -17.39 -7.43
CA ILE A 185 -8.59 -18.29 -8.00
C ILE A 185 -9.04 -17.78 -9.38
N LYS A 186 -9.42 -16.50 -9.49
CA LYS A 186 -9.89 -15.93 -10.76
C LYS A 186 -8.84 -15.97 -11.88
N VAL A 187 -7.57 -15.75 -11.54
CA VAL A 187 -6.48 -15.86 -12.52
C VAL A 187 -6.32 -17.30 -13.00
N ASN A 188 -6.37 -18.28 -12.10
CA ASN A 188 -6.31 -19.70 -12.50
C ASN A 188 -7.48 -20.09 -13.41
N ASP A 189 -8.68 -19.54 -13.16
CA ASP A 189 -9.87 -19.81 -14.00
C ASP A 189 -9.76 -19.15 -15.39
N LEU A 190 -9.19 -17.94 -15.48
CA LEU A 190 -9.04 -17.20 -16.75
C LEU A 190 -7.91 -17.73 -17.64
N ASP A 191 -6.83 -18.24 -17.04
CA ASP A 191 -5.62 -18.68 -17.76
C ASP A 191 -5.75 -20.08 -18.36
N ILE A 192 -6.62 -20.94 -17.83
CA ILE A 192 -6.75 -22.33 -18.31
C ILE A 192 -7.71 -22.46 -19.49
N ASP A 193 -8.87 -21.78 -19.51
CA ASP A 193 -9.89 -22.08 -20.52
C ASP A 193 -9.75 -21.25 -21.81
N SER A 194 -9.35 -19.97 -21.71
CA SER A 194 -9.18 -19.09 -22.88
C SER A 194 -7.94 -19.45 -23.70
N LEU A 195 -6.85 -19.84 -23.05
CA LEU A 195 -5.61 -20.24 -23.72
C LEU A 195 -5.70 -21.67 -24.26
N LYS A 196 -6.35 -22.60 -23.55
CA LYS A 196 -6.50 -24.00 -24.00
C LYS A 196 -7.41 -24.10 -25.21
N SER A 197 -8.45 -23.28 -25.32
CA SER A 197 -9.31 -23.20 -26.52
C SER A 197 -8.53 -22.81 -27.78
N SER A 198 -7.65 -21.80 -27.69
CA SER A 198 -6.86 -21.33 -28.83
C SER A 198 -5.63 -22.21 -29.11
N ALA A 199 -5.04 -22.82 -28.07
CA ALA A 199 -3.90 -23.73 -28.20
C ALA A 199 -4.31 -25.12 -28.74
N VAL A 200 -5.52 -25.60 -28.48
CA VAL A 200 -5.98 -26.92 -28.98
C VAL A 200 -6.03 -26.96 -30.52
N ASP A 201 -6.39 -25.86 -31.18
CA ASP A 201 -6.36 -25.78 -32.65
C ASP A 201 -4.95 -25.62 -33.21
N LEU A 202 -4.07 -24.89 -32.51
CA LEU A 202 -2.68 -24.75 -32.91
C LEU A 202 -1.88 -26.05 -32.72
N VAL A 203 -2.14 -26.79 -31.64
CA VAL A 203 -1.55 -28.10 -31.33
C VAL A 203 -2.01 -29.15 -32.34
N LYS A 204 -3.25 -29.10 -32.83
CA LYS A 204 -3.71 -29.95 -33.96
C LYS A 204 -2.99 -29.61 -35.27
N PHE A 205 -2.66 -28.35 -35.50
CA PHE A 205 -1.92 -27.91 -36.68
C PHE A 205 -0.43 -28.33 -36.60
N VAL A 206 0.17 -28.24 -35.41
CA VAL A 206 1.57 -28.62 -35.14
C VAL A 206 1.76 -30.14 -35.07
N ASN A 207 0.80 -30.91 -34.54
CA ASN A 207 0.87 -32.37 -34.52
C ASN A 207 0.76 -33.03 -35.91
N ASN A 208 0.40 -32.26 -36.94
CA ASN A 208 0.51 -32.70 -38.35
C ASN A 208 1.90 -32.43 -38.96
N LEU A 209 2.81 -31.75 -38.25
CA LEU A 209 4.15 -31.41 -38.71
C LEU A 209 5.28 -32.14 -37.98
N ASP A 210 5.01 -32.87 -36.90
CA ASP A 210 6.06 -33.62 -36.19
C ASP A 210 5.54 -34.95 -35.65
N GLU A 211 5.72 -36.02 -36.43
CA GLU A 211 5.66 -37.39 -35.94
C GLU A 211 6.96 -37.72 -35.19
N LYS A 212 7.10 -37.18 -33.97
CA LYS A 212 7.81 -37.77 -32.82
C LYS A 212 7.83 -36.75 -31.69
N THR A 213 7.05 -36.97 -30.65
CA THR A 213 7.51 -37.66 -29.43
C THR A 213 6.41 -37.51 -28.38
N THR A 214 5.77 -38.62 -28.01
CA THR A 214 5.01 -38.72 -26.76
C THR A 214 6.00 -38.83 -25.61
N LYS A 215 5.85 -38.01 -24.57
CA LYS A 215 5.89 -38.49 -23.18
C LYS A 215 5.31 -37.46 -22.22
N GLU A 216 4.47 -38.01 -21.34
CA GLU A 216 3.77 -37.38 -20.24
C GLU A 216 4.68 -36.58 -19.31
N GLY A 217 4.13 -35.45 -18.85
CA GLY A 217 4.65 -34.64 -17.76
C GLY A 217 3.57 -33.64 -17.38
N ASN A 218 2.62 -34.07 -16.55
CA ASN A 218 1.65 -33.21 -15.90
C ASN A 218 2.37 -32.48 -14.76
N GLU A 219 2.92 -31.30 -15.06
CA GLU A 219 3.36 -30.34 -14.04
C GLU A 219 2.38 -29.18 -14.00
N ASP A 220 1.89 -28.93 -12.79
CA ASP A 220 0.89 -27.95 -12.45
C ASP A 220 1.44 -26.55 -12.72
N ASN A 221 1.18 -26.01 -13.92
CA ASN A 221 1.54 -24.64 -14.30
C ASN A 221 0.64 -23.64 -13.57
N GLN A 222 0.90 -23.48 -12.28
CA GLN A 222 0.28 -22.48 -11.44
C GLN A 222 1.08 -21.18 -11.57
N GLY A 223 0.52 -20.20 -12.29
CA GLY A 223 1.04 -18.83 -12.27
C GLY A 223 1.21 -18.37 -10.82
N ASN A 224 2.45 -18.23 -10.37
CA ASN A 224 2.72 -17.96 -8.96
C ASN A 224 2.53 -16.47 -8.67
N VAL A 225 1.33 -16.11 -8.21
CA VAL A 225 1.06 -14.77 -7.68
C VAL A 225 1.63 -14.69 -6.26
N ASP A 226 2.87 -14.26 -6.15
CA ASP A 226 3.47 -13.93 -4.86
C ASP A 226 2.94 -12.57 -4.39
N ASN A 227 2.55 -12.46 -3.13
CA ASN A 227 2.20 -11.18 -2.53
C ASN A 227 2.98 -11.00 -1.22
N LYS A 228 3.81 -9.96 -1.20
CA LYS A 228 4.56 -9.58 0.00
C LYS A 228 3.97 -8.29 0.53
N VAL A 229 3.60 -8.31 1.81
CA VAL A 229 3.35 -7.08 2.57
C VAL A 229 4.57 -6.17 2.43
N SER A 230 4.30 -4.93 2.06
CA SER A 230 5.32 -3.99 1.66
C SER A 230 5.74 -3.08 2.82
N TYR A 231 6.87 -2.40 2.63
CA TYR A 231 7.56 -1.65 3.69
C TYR A 231 6.64 -0.67 4.47
N SER A 232 5.69 0.00 3.80
CA SER A 232 4.78 0.96 4.46
C SER A 232 3.88 0.32 5.53
N PHE A 233 3.50 -0.95 5.35
CA PHE A 233 2.74 -1.70 6.35
C PHE A 233 3.59 -1.93 7.62
N TYR A 234 4.85 -2.33 7.44
CA TYR A 234 5.78 -2.53 8.57
C TYR A 234 6.10 -1.23 9.29
N LEU A 235 6.15 -0.09 8.59
CA LEU A 235 6.24 1.23 9.24
C LEU A 235 5.02 1.50 10.12
N GLY A 236 3.81 1.13 9.67
CA GLY A 236 2.59 1.20 10.47
C GLY A 236 2.67 0.31 11.72
N CYS A 237 3.13 -0.93 11.59
CA CYS A 237 3.38 -1.81 12.73
C CYS A 237 4.42 -1.22 13.71
N GLY A 238 5.50 -0.64 13.18
CA GLY A 238 6.51 0.06 13.97
C GLY A 238 5.91 1.23 14.75
N ALA A 239 5.01 2.00 14.12
CA ALA A 239 4.27 3.06 14.79
C ALA A 239 3.41 2.53 15.94
N ALA A 240 2.74 1.39 15.75
CA ALA A 240 1.94 0.76 16.80
C ALA A 240 2.81 0.30 17.99
N VAL A 241 3.97 -0.30 17.73
CA VAL A 241 4.93 -0.68 18.80
C VAL A 241 5.45 0.55 19.54
N ALA A 242 5.79 1.62 18.82
CA ALA A 242 6.21 2.88 19.42
C ALA A 242 5.08 3.52 20.25
N ALA A 243 3.83 3.47 19.78
CA ALA A 243 2.66 3.92 20.53
C ALA A 243 2.46 3.10 21.80
N PHE A 244 2.65 1.78 21.75
CA PHE A 244 2.60 0.93 22.95
C PHE A 244 3.70 1.29 23.96
N ALA A 245 4.94 1.54 23.50
CA ALA A 245 6.01 2.01 24.36
C ALA A 245 5.68 3.35 25.04
N ASN A 246 5.02 4.27 24.31
CA ASN A 246 4.52 5.52 24.89
C ASN A 246 3.49 5.30 26.01
N ILE A 247 2.64 4.28 25.91
CA ILE A 247 1.70 3.93 27.00
C ILE A 247 2.49 3.55 28.25
N VAL A 248 3.46 2.64 28.13
CA VAL A 248 4.28 2.17 29.26
C VAL A 248 5.04 3.33 29.90
N VAL A 249 5.73 4.13 29.09
CA VAL A 249 6.49 5.29 29.58
C VAL A 249 5.56 6.33 30.22
N GLY A 250 4.42 6.62 29.59
CA GLY A 250 3.41 7.54 30.13
C GLY A 250 2.84 7.07 31.47
N SER A 251 2.52 5.78 31.59
CA SER A 251 2.06 5.19 32.85
C SER A 251 3.12 5.31 33.95
N LEU A 252 4.39 5.02 33.66
CA LEU A 252 5.48 5.17 34.63
C LEU A 252 5.65 6.63 35.07
N ILE A 253 5.57 7.59 34.14
CA ILE A 253 5.64 9.02 34.46
C ILE A 253 4.52 9.42 35.41
N VAL A 254 3.29 8.94 35.18
CA VAL A 254 2.15 9.23 36.07
C VAL A 254 2.31 8.58 37.45
N CYS A 255 2.90 7.37 37.52
CA CYS A 255 3.15 6.69 38.80
C CYS A 255 4.27 7.33 39.63
N PHE A 256 5.25 7.98 38.99
CA PHE A 256 6.41 8.59 39.65
C PHE A 256 6.32 10.13 39.79
N ALA A 257 5.25 10.75 39.30
CA ALA A 257 4.97 12.19 39.43
C ALA A 257 4.23 12.51 40.73
#